data_AF-A0A350DI06-F1
#
_entry.id   AF-A0A350DI06-F1
#
_cell.length_a   1.000
_cell.length_b   1.000
_cell.length_c   1.000
_cell.angle_alpha   90.00
_cell.angle_beta   90.00
_cell.angle_gamma   90.00
#
_symmetry.space_group_name_H-M   'P 1'
#
loop_
_entity.id
_entity.type
_entity.pdbx_description
1 polymer ?
#
loop_
_entity_poly.entity_id
_entity_poly.type
_entity_poly.pdbx_seq_one_letter_code
_entity_poly.pdbx_strand_id
1 'polypeptide(L)' 'GVKVDNIADIAAAGADTFVAGSAIFNAHQASDPHGYDSVIQQMRAELAKVR' A
#
# COMPACT_ATOMS: atom_id res chain seq x y z
N GLY A 1 -0.60 -9.72 7.09
CA GLY A 1 0.22 -9.20 5.97
C GLY A 1 -0.13 -7.74 5.75
N VAL A 2 0.79 -6.97 5.15
CA VAL A 2 0.60 -5.53 4.87
C VAL A 2 -0.42 -5.34 3.75
N LYS A 3 -1.35 -4.40 3.94
CA LYS A 3 -2.46 -4.06 3.03
C LYS A 3 -2.76 -2.56 3.13
N VAL A 4 -3.56 -2.03 2.19
CA VAL A 4 -4.00 -0.63 2.22
C VAL A 4 -4.73 -0.30 3.52
N ASP A 5 -5.58 -1.20 4.01
CA ASP A 5 -6.42 -0.97 5.20
C ASP A 5 -5.66 -0.92 6.55
N ASN A 6 -4.42 -1.40 6.60
CA ASN A 6 -3.66 -1.52 7.86
C ASN A 6 -2.26 -0.89 7.83
N ILE A 7 -1.76 -0.46 6.67
CA ILE A 7 -0.39 0.05 6.54
C ILE A 7 -0.14 1.31 7.39
N ALA A 8 -1.15 2.16 7.57
CA ALA A 8 -1.09 3.32 8.45
C ALA A 8 -0.91 2.93 9.92
N ASP A 9 -1.72 1.99 10.43
CA ASP A 9 -1.61 1.54 11.82
C ASP A 9 -0.24 0.89 12.11
N ILE A 10 0.27 0.10 11.15
CA ILE A 10 1.59 -0.53 11.26
C ILE A 10 2.70 0.54 11.24
N ALA A 11 2.57 1.59 10.42
CA ALA A 11 3.50 2.72 10.42
C ALA A 11 3.44 3.49 11.74
N ALA A 12 2.24 3.72 12.29
CA ALA A 12 2.04 4.43 13.56
C ALA A 12 2.62 3.65 14.74
N ALA A 13 2.70 2.32 14.64
CA ALA A 13 3.37 1.45 15.60
C ALA A 13 4.92 1.51 15.51
N GLY A 14 5.47 2.29 14.57
CA GLY A 14 6.91 2.57 14.45
C GLY A 14 7.63 1.79 13.34
N ALA A 15 6.93 1.03 12.51
CA ALA A 15 7.55 0.41 11.34
C ALA A 15 7.80 1.43 10.22
N ASP A 16 8.97 1.35 9.59
CA ASP A 16 9.37 2.21 8.47
C ASP A 16 9.52 1.46 7.13
N THR A 17 9.52 0.13 7.18
CA THR A 17 9.78 -0.77 6.06
C THR A 17 8.69 -1.83 5.96
N PHE A 18 8.18 -2.05 4.74
CA PHE A 18 7.01 -2.90 4.49
C PHE A 18 7.25 -3.87 3.34
N VAL A 19 6.70 -5.08 3.46
CA VAL A 19 6.61 -6.06 2.36
C VAL A 19 5.14 -6.42 2.16
N ALA A 20 4.60 -6.06 0.99
CA ALA A 20 3.23 -6.35 0.60
C ALA A 20 3.22 -7.24 -0.65
N GLY A 21 2.81 -8.51 -0.47
CA GLY A 21 2.71 -9.49 -1.56
C GLY A 21 1.31 -9.48 -2.19
N SER A 22 0.39 -10.26 -1.63
CA SER A 22 -0.96 -10.44 -2.19
C SER A 22 -1.76 -9.14 -2.30
N ALA A 23 -1.51 -8.15 -1.43
CA ALA A 23 -2.16 -6.85 -1.51
C ALA A 23 -1.80 -6.07 -2.79
N ILE A 24 -0.60 -6.27 -3.35
CA ILE A 24 -0.17 -5.65 -4.62
C ILE A 24 -0.56 -6.56 -5.79
N PHE A 25 -0.15 -7.83 -5.77
CA PHE A 25 -0.33 -8.73 -6.91
C PHE A 25 -1.79 -8.98 -7.28
N ASN A 26 -2.71 -9.02 -6.31
CA ASN A 26 -4.13 -9.19 -6.59
C ASN A 26 -4.83 -7.89 -7.03
N ALA A 27 -4.15 -6.75 -6.96
CA ALA A 27 -4.70 -5.44 -7.28
C ALA A 27 -4.30 -4.94 -8.68
N HIS A 28 -3.78 -5.84 -9.53
CA HIS A 28 -3.43 -5.50 -10.91
C HIS A 28 -4.66 -4.99 -11.68
N GLN A 29 -4.53 -3.85 -12.33
CA GLN A 29 -5.57 -3.23 -13.14
C GLN A 29 -5.06 -2.91 -14.54
N ALA A 30 -5.76 -3.39 -15.57
CA ALA A 30 -5.39 -3.11 -16.96
C ALA A 30 -5.51 -1.63 -17.35
N SER A 31 -6.24 -0.84 -16.56
CA SER A 31 -6.37 0.61 -16.73
C SER A 31 -5.21 1.40 -16.14
N ASP A 32 -4.40 0.80 -15.27
CA ASP A 32 -3.22 1.46 -14.71
C ASP A 32 -2.08 1.43 -15.76
N PRO A 33 -1.37 2.56 -16.00
CA PRO A 33 -0.26 2.61 -16.95
C PRO A 33 0.83 1.54 -16.72
N HIS A 34 1.04 1.16 -15.47
CA HIS A 34 1.99 0.14 -15.04
C HIS A 34 1.33 -1.03 -14.30
N GLY A 35 0.00 -1.15 -14.38
CA GLY A 35 -0.77 -2.25 -13.79
C GLY A 35 -1.02 -2.13 -12.28
N TYR A 36 -0.24 -1.34 -11.53
CA TYR A 36 -0.31 -1.28 -10.07
C TYR A 36 -0.29 0.15 -9.50
N ASP A 37 -0.32 1.17 -10.35
CA ASP A 37 -0.23 2.58 -9.93
C ASP A 37 -1.29 2.94 -8.89
N SER A 38 -2.52 2.47 -9.10
CA SER A 38 -3.65 2.75 -8.20
C SER A 38 -3.42 2.19 -6.80
N VAL A 39 -2.98 0.93 -6.66
CA VAL A 39 -2.76 0.32 -5.34
C VAL A 39 -1.55 0.92 -4.63
N ILE A 40 -0.49 1.25 -5.37
CA ILE A 40 0.69 1.92 -4.83
C ILE A 40 0.31 3.33 -4.34
N GLN A 41 -0.50 4.07 -5.10
CA GLN A 41 -0.99 5.38 -4.70
C GLN A 41 -1.83 5.31 -3.42
N GLN A 42 -2.73 4.33 -3.31
CA GLN A 42 -3.53 4.10 -2.10
C GLN A 42 -2.64 3.81 -0.88
N MET A 43 -1.68 2.88 -1.00
CA MET A 43 -0.74 2.59 0.10
C MET A 43 0.06 3.83 0.54
N ARG A 44 0.53 4.63 -0.42
CA ARG A 44 1.25 5.89 -0.13
C ARG A 44 0.35 6.93 0.53
N ALA A 45 -0.92 7.03 0.12
CA ALA A 45 -1.88 7.94 0.72
C ALA A 45 -2.15 7.60 2.18
N GLU A 46 -2.27 6.32 2.52
CA GLU A 46 -2.42 5.86 3.91
C GLU A 46 -1.16 6.16 4.74
N LEU A 47 0.03 5.87 4.21
CA LEU A 47 1.29 6.23 4.87
C LEU A 47 1.45 7.74 5.11
N ALA A 48 0.93 8.58 4.21
CA ALA A 48 0.96 10.03 4.35
C ALA A 48 0.09 10.54 5.51
N LYS A 49 -0.88 9.76 6.03
CA LYS A 49 -1.72 10.15 7.17
C LYS A 49 -0.99 10.09 8.51
N VAL A 50 0.11 9.36 8.58
CA VAL A 50 0.86 9.09 9.82
C VAL A 50 2.15 9.90 9.89
N ARG A 51 2.55 10.53 8.78
CA ARG A 51 3.78 11.31 8.67
C ARG A 51 3.56 12.77 9.06
#